data_AF-A0A1E4Q2R9-F1
#
_entry.id   AF-A0A1E4Q2R9-F1
#
_cell.length_a   1.000
_cell.length_b   1.000
_cell.length_c   1.000
_cell.angle_alpha   90.00
_cell.angle_beta   90.00
_cell.angle_gamma   90.00
#
_symmetry.space_group_name_H-M   'P 1'
#
loop_
_entity.id
_entity.type
_entity.pdbx_description
1 polymer ?
#
loop_
_entity_poly.entity_id
_entity_poly.type
_entity_poly.pdbx_seq_one_letter_code
_entity_poly.pdbx_strand_id
1 'polypeptide(L)'
;MHDTIDLLEAIGRDASLRYADGEALAADVAFGTASEALRTAILRGSRAELVAELGTQSMQAMQGTQTPQREEDPDREEDEEPTPDHPDSPEKI
;
A
#
# COMPACT_ATOMS: atom_id res chain seq x y z
N MET A 1 7.77 -19.36 18.24
CA MET A 1 6.91 -18.24 17.78
C MET A 1 5.96 -18.67 16.66
N HIS A 2 5.54 -19.95 16.62
CA HIS A 2 4.58 -20.40 15.59
C HIS A 2 3.24 -19.69 15.79
N ASP A 3 2.82 -19.57 17.05
CA ASP A 3 1.58 -18.91 17.47
C ASP A 3 1.51 -17.42 17.05
N THR A 4 2.68 -16.77 16.98
CA THR A 4 2.81 -15.37 16.55
C THR A 4 2.61 -15.22 15.05
N ILE A 5 3.15 -16.17 14.26
CA ILE A 5 3.01 -16.20 12.82
C ILE A 5 1.57 -16.57 12.44
N ASP A 6 0.95 -17.51 13.15
CA ASP A 6 -0.44 -17.92 12.92
C ASP A 6 -1.42 -16.74 13.10
N LEU A 7 -1.21 -15.92 14.13
CA LEU A 7 -1.98 -14.70 14.34
C LEU A 7 -1.82 -13.70 13.19
N LEU A 8 -0.57 -13.45 12.77
CA LEU A 8 -0.29 -12.52 11.66
C LEU A 8 -0.84 -13.05 10.34
N GLU A 9 -0.80 -14.36 10.11
CA GLU A 9 -1.43 -14.99 8.94
C GLU A 9 -2.96 -14.85 8.98
N ALA A 10 -3.58 -15.08 10.14
CA ALA A 10 -5.03 -14.89 10.31
C ALA A 10 -5.46 -13.46 9.98
N ILE A 11 -4.75 -12.46 10.53
CA ILE A 11 -4.99 -11.03 10.24
C ILE A 11 -4.72 -10.70 8.76
N GLY A 12 -3.72 -11.32 8.14
CA GLY A 12 -3.41 -11.12 6.72
C GLY A 12 -4.47 -11.72 5.80
N ARG A 13 -4.95 -12.92 6.12
CA ARG A 13 -5.95 -13.68 5.35
C ARG A 13 -7.35 -13.09 5.49
N ASP A 14 -7.76 -12.69 6.68
CA ASP A 14 -9.08 -12.12 6.94
C ASP A 14 -9.04 -10.60 6.98
N ALA A 15 -9.63 -9.95 5.97
CA ALA A 15 -9.69 -8.50 5.89
C ALA A 15 -10.50 -7.85 7.03
N SER A 16 -11.45 -8.57 7.63
CA SER A 16 -12.24 -8.05 8.74
C SER A 16 -11.39 -7.87 10.01
N LEU A 17 -10.40 -8.73 10.21
CA LEU A 17 -9.47 -8.66 11.35
C LEU A 17 -8.51 -7.47 11.25
N ARG A 18 -8.24 -6.94 10.05
CA ARG A 18 -7.40 -5.74 9.89
C ARG A 18 -8.02 -4.47 10.47
N TYR A 19 -9.34 -4.43 10.53
CA TYR A 19 -10.12 -3.28 11.00
C TYR A 19 -10.89 -3.58 12.29
N ALA A 20 -10.75 -4.81 12.81
CA ALA A 20 -11.34 -5.21 14.06
C ALA A 20 -10.75 -4.37 15.21
N ASP A 21 -11.61 -4.03 16.17
CA ASP A 21 -11.17 -3.41 17.41
C ASP A 21 -10.46 -4.43 18.31
N GLY A 22 -9.85 -3.95 19.40
CA GLY A 22 -9.06 -4.80 20.30
C GLY A 22 -9.87 -5.91 20.96
N GLU A 23 -11.17 -5.71 21.19
CA GLU A 23 -12.05 -6.74 21.78
C GLU A 23 -12.38 -7.83 20.76
N ALA A 24 -12.70 -7.47 19.52
CA ALA A 24 -12.94 -8.41 18.43
C ALA A 24 -11.68 -9.21 18.09
N LEU A 25 -10.50 -8.58 18.14
CA LEU A 25 -9.23 -9.30 17.96
C LEU A 25 -8.93 -10.26 19.12
N ALA A 26 -9.27 -9.89 20.35
CA ALA A 26 -9.05 -10.72 21.52
C ALA A 26 -9.92 -11.99 21.56
N ALA A 27 -11.03 -12.00 20.81
CA ALA A 27 -11.87 -13.18 20.64
C ALA A 27 -11.28 -14.22 19.68
N ASP A 28 -10.24 -13.87 18.92
CA ASP A 28 -9.60 -14.78 17.98
C ASP A 28 -8.70 -15.81 18.72
N VAL A 29 -8.77 -17.07 18.30
CA VAL A 29 -8.03 -18.17 18.91
C VAL A 29 -6.51 -18.00 18.77
N ALA A 30 -6.05 -17.48 17.63
CA ALA A 30 -4.63 -17.20 17.40
C ALA A 30 -4.14 -16.02 18.26
N PHE A 31 -5.04 -15.12 18.66
CA PHE A 31 -4.69 -14.06 19.61
C PHE A 31 -4.41 -14.65 21.00
N GLY A 32 -5.20 -15.62 21.44
CA GLY A 32 -5.05 -16.29 22.73
C GLY A 32 -3.74 -17.07 22.89
N THR A 33 -3.15 -17.56 21.80
CA THR A 33 -1.90 -18.32 21.77
C THR A 33 -0.66 -17.45 21.58
N ALA A 34 -0.82 -16.18 21.17
CA ALA A 34 0.28 -15.24 21.03
C ALA A 34 0.98 -14.90 22.36
N SER A 35 2.19 -14.33 22.29
CA SER A 35 2.91 -13.89 23.50
C SER A 35 2.12 -12.82 24.26
N GLU A 36 2.29 -12.76 25.59
CA GLU A 36 1.64 -11.75 26.43
C GLU A 36 2.05 -10.33 26.04
N ALA A 37 3.33 -10.13 25.71
CA ALA A 37 3.87 -8.86 25.25
C ALA A 37 3.21 -8.41 23.93
N LEU A 38 3.04 -9.32 22.96
CA LEU A 38 2.38 -9.01 21.70
C LEU A 38 0.91 -8.65 21.90
N ARG A 39 0.17 -9.44 22.68
CA ARG A 39 -1.24 -9.17 22.98
C ARG A 39 -1.42 -7.79 23.62
N THR A 40 -0.58 -7.48 24.60
CA THR A 40 -0.61 -6.18 25.29
C THR A 40 -0.31 -5.04 24.32
N ALA A 41 0.70 -5.20 23.47
CA ALA A 41 1.07 -4.21 22.48
C ALA A 41 -0.06 -3.94 21.47
N ILE A 42 -0.74 -5.00 21.01
CA ILE A 42 -1.89 -4.91 20.10
C ILE A 42 -3.08 -4.21 20.78
N LEU A 43 -3.48 -4.63 21.98
CA LEU A 43 -4.61 -4.04 22.71
C LEU A 43 -4.39 -2.56 23.03
N ARG A 44 -3.13 -2.16 23.30
CA ARG A 44 -2.78 -0.76 23.55
C ARG A 44 -2.57 0.05 22.27
N GLY A 45 -2.55 -0.59 21.10
CA GLY A 45 -2.19 0.04 19.83
C GLY A 45 -0.77 0.64 19.83
N SER A 46 0.13 0.11 20.66
CA SER A 46 1.44 0.71 20.91
C SER A 46 2.46 0.26 19.86
N ARG A 47 2.71 1.11 18.87
CA ARG A 47 3.72 0.85 17.84
C ARG A 47 5.12 0.62 18.42
N ALA A 48 5.48 1.29 19.51
CA ALA A 48 6.78 1.14 20.14
C ALA A 48 6.94 -0.26 20.77
N GLU A 49 5.91 -0.77 21.44
CA GLU A 49 5.91 -2.12 22.01
C GLU A 49 5.90 -3.20 20.91
N LEU A 50 5.15 -2.98 19.83
CA LEU A 50 5.17 -3.86 18.66
C LEU A 50 6.57 -3.94 18.03
N VAL A 51 7.27 -2.80 17.93
CA VAL A 51 8.66 -2.75 17.44
C VAL A 51 9.61 -3.49 18.39
N ALA A 52 9.41 -3.38 19.70
CA ALA A 52 10.25 -4.08 20.67
C ALA A 52 10.06 -5.61 20.58
N GLU A 53 8.83 -6.08 20.37
CA GLU A 53 8.48 -7.50 20.30
C GLU A 53 8.82 -8.14 18.94
N LEU A 54 8.50 -7.47 17.83
CA LEU A 54 8.66 -8.00 16.46
C LEU A 54 9.99 -7.60 15.81
N GLY A 55 10.70 -6.65 16.40
CA GLY A 55 11.88 -6.03 15.82
C GLY A 55 11.57 -5.01 14.72
N THR A 56 12.61 -4.35 14.24
CA THR A 56 12.55 -3.43 13.10
C THR A 56 13.32 -3.97 11.92
N GLN A 57 12.66 -4.05 10.77
CA GLN A 57 13.30 -4.24 9.48
C GLN A 57 12.99 -3.02 8.60
N SER A 58 14.04 -2.36 8.10
CA SER A 58 13.87 -1.31 7.10
C SER A 58 13.39 -1.96 5.80
N MET A 59 12.10 -1.88 5.52
CA MET A 59 11.59 -2.20 4.19
C MET A 59 11.90 -1.02 3.29
N GLN A 60 12.85 -1.19 2.36
CA GLN A 60 13.00 -0.23 1.27
C GLN A 60 11.71 -0.26 0.47
N ALA A 61 11.00 0.88 0.42
CA ALA A 61 9.82 1.00 -0.41
C ALA A 61 10.22 0.68 -1.85
N MET A 62 9.51 -0.27 -2.48
CA MET A 62 9.66 -0.54 -3.90
C MET A 62 9.29 0.75 -4.66
N GLN A 63 10.30 1.48 -5.13
CA GLN A 63 10.13 2.68 -5.94
C GLN A 63 9.70 2.23 -7.34
N GLY A 64 8.42 1.92 -7.52
CA GLY A 64 7.83 1.61 -8.82
C GLY A 64 7.09 2.84 -9.33
N THR A 65 7.74 3.67 -10.16
CA THR A 65 7.01 4.66 -10.95
C THR A 65 6.31 3.92 -12.08
N GLN A 66 5.02 3.62 -11.92
CA GLN A 66 4.21 3.19 -13.07
C GLN A 66 3.95 4.41 -13.94
N THR A 67 4.69 4.52 -15.04
CA THR A 67 4.33 5.45 -16.12
C THR A 67 3.29 4.78 -17.01
N PRO A 68 2.19 5.47 -17.37
CA PRO A 68 1.29 4.98 -18.40
C PRO A 68 2.10 4.72 -19.68
N GLN A 69 2.20 3.46 -20.10
CA GLN A 69 2.79 3.14 -21.40
C GLN A 69 1.72 3.42 -22.45
N ARG A 70 1.93 4.46 -23.26
CA ARG A 70 1.12 4.69 -24.46
C ARG A 70 1.45 3.57 -25.43
N GLU A 71 0.49 2.72 -25.75
CA GLU A 71 0.61 1.77 -26.86
C GLU A 71 0.75 2.61 -28.14
N GLU A 72 1.94 2.61 -28.74
CA GLU A 72 2.14 3.17 -30.08
C GLU A 72 1.48 2.21 -31.06
N ASP A 73 0.31 2.61 -31.55
CA ASP A 73 -0.39 1.92 -32.62
C ASP A 73 0.45 2.04 -33.91
N PRO A 74 1.00 0.95 -34.46
CA PRO A 74 1.94 1.01 -35.60
C PRO A 74 1.30 1.45 -36.92
N ASP A 75 -0.01 1.69 -36.95
CA ASP A 75 -0.77 1.98 -38.16
C ASP A 75 -1.13 3.47 -38.36
N ARG A 76 -0.40 4.41 -37.73
CA ARG A 76 -0.49 5.83 -38.14
C ARG A 76 0.30 6.05 -39.43
N GLU A 77 -0.36 5.88 -40.58
CA GLU A 77 0.09 6.52 -41.82
C GLU A 77 0.14 8.03 -41.58
N GLU A 78 1.32 8.62 -41.80
CA GLU A 78 1.54 10.06 -41.79
C GLU A 78 0.76 10.68 -42.97
N ASP A 79 -0.50 11.03 -42.74
CA ASP A 79 -1.22 11.90 -43.67
C ASP A 79 -0.65 13.31 -43.48
N GLU A 80 0.17 13.75 -44.43
CA GLU A 80 0.71 15.11 -44.53
C GLU A 80 -0.46 16.11 -44.65
N GLU A 81 -1.01 16.58 -43.52
CA GLU A 81 -1.89 17.75 -43.55
C GLU A 81 -1.04 19.04 -43.62
N PRO A 82 -1.33 19.95 -44.57
CA PRO A 82 -0.56 21.17 -44.75
C PRO A 82 -0.77 22.10 -43.55
N THR A 83 0.33 22.62 -43.00
CA THR A 83 0.34 23.62 -41.93
C THR A 83 -0.59 24.80 -42.27
N PRO A 84 -1.56 25.16 -41.40
CA PRO A 84 -2.33 26.38 -41.57
C PRO A 84 -1.43 27.59 -41.29
N ASP A 85 -1.42 28.51 -42.25
CA ASP A 85 -0.80 29.83 -42.22
C ASP A 85 -0.97 30.51 -40.85
N HIS A 86 0.13 31.04 -40.33
CA HIS A 86 0.18 31.87 -39.12
C HIS A 86 -0.71 33.12 -39.31
N PRO A 87 -1.77 33.34 -38.50
CA PRO A 87 -2.45 34.63 -38.53
C PRO A 87 -1.71 35.61 -37.60
N ASP A 88 -1.27 36.70 -38.23
CA ASP A 88 -1.06 38.06 -37.76
C ASP A 88 -0.52 38.35 -36.34
N SER A 89 0.50 39.20 -36.32
CA SER A 89 1.03 39.85 -35.12
C SER A 89 -0.04 40.72 -34.44
N PRO A 90 -0.11 40.80 -33.10
CA PRO A 90 -1.03 41.73 -32.47
C PRO A 90 -0.55 43.17 -32.64
N GLU A 91 -1.39 43.99 -33.27
CA GLU A 91 -1.30 45.45 -33.25
C GLU A 91 -1.45 46.00 -31.81
N LYS A 92 -0.75 47.10 -31.63
CA LYS A 92 -0.55 47.92 -30.44
C LYS A 92 -1.85 48.55 -29.90
N ILE A 93 -2.04 48.53 -28.58
CA ILE A 93 -2.80 49.55 -27.82
C ILE A 93 -1.91 50.10 -26.72
#